data_AF-A0AA45N7H1-F1
#
_entry.id   AF-A0AA45N7H1-F1
#
_cell.length_a   1.000
_cell.length_b   1.000
_cell.length_c   1.000
_cell.angle_alpha   90.00
_cell.angle_beta   90.00
_cell.angle_gamma   90.00
#
_symmetry.space_group_name_H-M   'P 1'
#
loop_
_entity.id
_entity.type
_entity.pdbx_description
1 polymer ?
#
loop_
_entity_poly.entity_id
_entity_poly.type
_entity_poly.pdbx_seq_one_letter_code
_entity_poly.pdbx_strand_id
1 'polypeptide(L)'
;MGREFPVWQFVEPVPELIEPVLHQLQNQPNSEIHAFWVGATDEINELSPAELLAGKPFETRRDVHKSQLRLLNLPANERLRKVQELAELYTKGMADIVG
;
A
#
# COMPACT_ATOMS: atom_id res chain seq x y z
N MET A 1 7.16 -12.20 13.51
CA MET A 1 8.15 -11.12 13.67
C MET A 1 8.74 -10.78 12.30
N GLY A 2 8.86 -9.49 11.97
CA GLY A 2 9.79 -9.03 10.94
C GLY A 2 9.27 -8.74 9.52
N ARG A 3 8.16 -7.99 9.35
CA ARG A 3 8.17 -6.99 8.26
C ARG A 3 8.49 -5.66 8.94
N GLU A 4 9.70 -5.17 8.74
CA GLU A 4 10.18 -3.94 9.37
C GLU A 4 9.27 -2.77 8.99
N PHE A 5 8.49 -2.28 9.95
CA PHE A 5 7.89 -0.95 9.97
C PHE A 5 8.84 -0.04 10.78
N PRO A 6 9.00 1.28 10.53
CA PRO A 6 8.22 2.20 9.69
C PRO A 6 9.12 3.03 8.74
N VAL A 7 10.23 2.49 8.21
CA VAL A 7 11.17 3.33 7.43
C VAL A 7 10.56 3.81 6.11
N TRP A 8 9.69 3.01 5.49
CA TRP A 8 9.11 3.33 4.17
C TRP A 8 8.27 4.62 4.16
N GLN A 9 7.57 4.95 5.26
CA GLN A 9 6.77 6.19 5.36
C GLN A 9 7.63 7.46 5.38
N PHE A 10 8.94 7.33 5.63
CA PHE A 10 9.90 8.43 5.62
C PHE A 10 10.71 8.50 4.32
N VAL A 11 10.46 7.61 3.36
CA VAL A 11 11.14 7.63 2.05
C VAL A 11 10.37 8.53 1.11
N GLU A 12 11.02 9.55 0.56
CA GLU A 12 10.42 10.39 -0.48
C GLU A 12 9.90 9.54 -1.67
N PRO A 13 8.70 9.81 -2.20
CA PRO A 13 7.79 10.92 -1.87
C PRO A 13 6.70 10.57 -0.83
N VAL A 14 6.83 9.46 -0.09
CA VAL A 14 5.76 8.92 0.76
C VAL A 14 5.23 9.89 1.83
N PRO A 15 6.05 10.67 2.55
CA PRO A 15 5.54 11.60 3.57
C PRO A 15 4.45 12.55 3.03
N GLU A 16 4.56 12.98 1.77
CA GLU A 16 3.60 13.87 1.11
C GLU A 16 2.36 13.13 0.57
N LEU A 17 2.48 11.83 0.28
CA LEU A 17 1.44 11.04 -0.38
C LEU A 17 0.60 10.20 0.57
N ILE A 18 1.05 9.97 1.80
CA ILE A 18 0.41 9.03 2.72
C ILE A 18 -0.88 9.61 3.32
N GLU A 19 -0.95 10.93 3.52
CA GLU A 19 -2.07 11.60 4.19
C GLU A 19 -3.43 11.37 3.50
N PRO A 20 -3.56 11.51 2.16
CA PRO A 20 -4.82 11.22 1.46
C PRO A 20 -5.32 9.78 1.63
N VAL A 21 -4.41 8.81 1.77
CA VAL A 21 -4.77 7.40 1.97
C VAL A 21 -5.21 7.15 3.40
N LEU A 22 -4.52 7.74 4.38
CA LEU A 22 -4.92 7.65 5.80
C LEU A 22 -6.30 8.25 6.04
N HIS A 23 -6.65 9.36 5.37
CA HIS A 23 -7.97 9.95 5.46
C HIS A 23 -9.08 8.99 4.98
N GLN A 24 -8.83 8.15 3.97
CA GLN A 24 -9.79 7.13 3.52
C GLN A 24 -9.93 5.98 4.53
N LEU A 25 -8.86 5.65 5.24
CA LEU A 25 -8.82 4.56 6.21
C LEU A 25 -9.17 4.98 7.64
N GLN A 26 -9.47 6.27 7.89
CA GLN A 26 -9.59 6.83 9.25
C GLN A 26 -10.62 6.16 10.17
N ASN A 27 -11.62 5.48 9.59
CA ASN A 27 -12.66 4.76 10.34
C ASN A 27 -12.32 3.28 10.58
N GLN A 28 -11.18 2.81 10.08
CA GLN A 28 -10.74 1.42 10.22
C GLN A 28 -9.94 1.23 11.52
N PRO A 29 -10.02 0.05 12.17
CA PRO A 29 -9.14 -0.28 13.28
C PRO A 29 -7.65 -0.18 12.88
N ASN A 30 -6.78 0.23 13.80
CA ASN A 30 -5.34 0.33 13.52
C ASN A 30 -4.73 -0.98 12.99
N SER A 31 -5.23 -2.13 13.43
CA SER A 31 -4.84 -3.45 12.91
C SER A 31 -5.17 -3.62 11.43
N GLU A 32 -6.32 -3.11 11.00
CA GLU A 32 -6.78 -3.15 9.61
C GLU A 32 -6.01 -2.16 8.74
N ILE A 33 -5.72 -0.96 9.26
CA ILE A 33 -4.85 0.01 8.59
C ILE A 33 -3.47 -0.63 8.35
N HIS A 34 -2.92 -1.30 9.37
CA HIS A 34 -1.67 -2.01 9.24
C HIS A 34 -1.75 -3.15 8.22
N ALA A 35 -2.80 -3.98 8.29
CA ALA A 35 -3.02 -5.10 7.38
C ALA A 35 -3.14 -4.63 5.92
N PHE A 36 -3.83 -3.53 5.67
CA PHE A 36 -3.89 -2.88 4.36
C PHE A 36 -2.49 -2.56 3.83
N TRP A 37 -1.66 -1.85 4.61
CA TRP A 37 -0.37 -1.34 4.10
C TRP A 37 0.63 -2.44 3.75
N VAL A 38 0.63 -3.56 4.48
CA VAL A 38 1.57 -4.67 4.20
C VAL A 38 0.94 -5.89 3.56
N GLY A 39 -0.37 -5.96 3.44
CA GLY A 39 -1.03 -7.04 2.71
C GLY A 39 -0.56 -7.08 1.27
N ALA A 40 -0.16 -8.25 0.78
CA ALA A 40 0.04 -8.44 -0.66
C ALA A 40 -1.34 -8.51 -1.31
N THR A 41 -1.52 -7.85 -2.46
CA THR A 41 -2.80 -7.88 -3.17
C THR A 41 -2.60 -8.22 -4.64
N ASP A 42 -3.50 -9.03 -5.19
CA ASP A 42 -3.40 -9.54 -6.56
C ASP A 42 -3.52 -8.41 -7.60
N GLU A 43 -4.30 -7.37 -7.28
CA GLU A 43 -4.54 -6.18 -8.12
C GLU A 43 -3.26 -5.43 -8.46
N ILE A 44 -2.21 -5.55 -7.64
CA ILE A 44 -0.90 -4.93 -7.83
C ILE A 44 0.23 -5.95 -7.96
N ASN A 45 -0.09 -7.13 -8.52
CA ASN A 45 0.86 -8.23 -8.75
C ASN A 45 1.54 -8.69 -7.45
N GLU A 46 0.77 -8.87 -6.38
CA GLU A 46 1.25 -9.30 -5.06
C GLU A 46 2.23 -8.33 -4.39
N LEU A 47 2.31 -7.08 -4.86
CA LEU A 47 2.92 -6.00 -4.09
C LEU A 47 2.01 -5.63 -2.91
N SER A 48 2.61 -5.03 -1.90
CA SER A 48 1.84 -4.32 -0.87
C SER A 48 1.58 -2.86 -1.26
N PRO A 49 0.50 -2.23 -0.75
CA PRO A 49 0.24 -0.81 -0.96
C PRO A 49 1.39 0.09 -0.51
N ALA A 50 2.12 -0.29 0.54
CA ALA A 50 3.31 0.44 0.99
C ALA A 50 4.48 0.34 0.00
N GLU A 51 4.77 -0.85 -0.56
CA GLU A 51 5.79 -1.00 -1.62
C GLU A 51 5.42 -0.13 -2.84
N LEU A 52 4.16 -0.16 -3.25
CA LEU A 52 3.67 0.64 -4.36
C LEU A 52 3.76 2.14 -4.07
N LEU A 53 3.34 2.60 -2.89
CA LEU A 53 3.39 4.02 -2.53
C LEU A 53 4.84 4.52 -2.36
N ALA A 54 5.77 3.67 -1.93
CA ALA A 54 7.19 3.97 -1.87
C ALA A 54 7.88 3.91 -3.25
N GLY A 55 7.30 3.17 -4.21
CA GLY A 55 7.93 2.92 -5.51
C GLY A 55 9.17 2.04 -5.39
N LYS A 56 9.28 1.28 -4.30
CA LYS A 56 10.41 0.40 -3.99
C LYS A 56 9.90 -0.90 -3.37
N PRO A 57 10.50 -2.05 -3.71
CA PRO A 57 10.18 -3.30 -3.04
C PRO A 57 10.68 -3.26 -1.60
N PHE A 58 10.06 -4.05 -0.72
CA PHE A 58 10.61 -4.25 0.62
C PHE A 58 11.90 -5.08 0.55
N GLU A 59 12.80 -4.84 1.50
CA GLU A 59 14.09 -5.54 1.59
C GLU A 59 13.94 -7.06 1.73
N THR A 60 12.83 -7.51 2.31
CA THR A 60 12.51 -8.94 2.46
C THR A 60 12.18 -9.63 1.14
N ARG A 61 11.93 -8.89 0.06
CA ARG A 61 11.54 -9.45 -1.23
C ARG A 61 12.79 -9.96 -1.97
N ARG A 62 12.88 -11.29 -2.14
CA ARG A 62 14.04 -11.96 -2.73
C ARG A 62 14.18 -11.76 -4.25
N ASP A 63 13.06 -11.64 -4.94
CA ASP A 63 13.02 -11.41 -6.39
C ASP A 63 11.83 -10.49 -6.73
N VAL A 64 12.02 -9.59 -7.68
CA VAL A 64 11.01 -8.62 -8.11
C VAL A 64 10.69 -8.88 -9.57
N HIS A 65 9.50 -9.40 -9.82
CA HIS A 65 9.08 -9.73 -11.17
C HIS A 65 8.95 -8.46 -12.03
N LYS A 66 9.15 -8.58 -13.35
CA LYS A 66 9.06 -7.43 -14.29
C LYS A 66 7.71 -6.70 -14.20
N SER A 67 6.63 -7.40 -13.91
CA SER A 67 5.31 -6.77 -13.72
C SER A 67 5.26 -5.87 -12.48
N GLN A 68 5.89 -6.29 -11.39
CA GLN A 68 6.00 -5.52 -10.15
C GLN A 68 6.91 -4.30 -10.38
N LEU A 69 8.06 -4.47 -11.03
CA LEU A 69 8.95 -3.36 -11.38
C LEU A 69 8.27 -2.29 -12.23
N ARG A 70 7.39 -2.68 -13.17
CA ARG A 70 6.62 -1.70 -13.96
C ARG A 70 5.70 -0.85 -13.09
N LEU A 71 5.07 -1.43 -12.07
CA LEU A 71 4.21 -0.70 -11.13
C LEU A 71 5.03 0.23 -10.22
N LEU A 72 6.15 -0.27 -9.69
CA LEU A 72 7.03 0.50 -8.80
C LEU A 72 7.66 1.72 -9.51
N ASN A 73 7.91 1.62 -10.81
CA ASN A 73 8.43 2.70 -11.65
C ASN A 73 7.37 3.68 -12.16
N LEU A 74 6.09 3.51 -11.80
CA LEU A 74 5.07 4.48 -12.16
C LEU A 74 5.35 5.85 -11.51
N PRO A 75 4.90 6.95 -12.14
CA PRO A 75 4.89 8.27 -11.51
C PRO A 75 4.22 8.25 -10.13
N ALA A 76 4.71 9.06 -9.20
CA ALA A 76 4.28 9.06 -7.81
C ALA A 76 2.76 9.29 -7.65
N ASN A 77 2.18 10.18 -8.44
CA ASN A 77 0.75 10.44 -8.51
C ASN A 77 -0.05 9.22 -9.01
N GLU A 78 0.47 8.46 -9.98
CA GLU A 78 -0.15 7.23 -10.47
C GLU A 78 -0.10 6.11 -9.42
N ARG A 79 1.00 6.02 -8.67
CA ARG A 79 1.14 5.09 -7.54
C ARG A 79 0.17 5.44 -6.42
N LEU A 80 0.06 6.73 -6.06
CA LEU A 80 -0.93 7.21 -5.09
C LEU A 80 -2.36 6.88 -5.53
N ARG A 81 -2.73 7.19 -6.78
CA ARG A 81 -4.07 6.90 -7.31
C ARG A 81 -4.44 5.43 -7.15
N LYS A 82 -3.53 4.52 -7.51
CA LYS A 82 -3.74 3.07 -7.33
C LYS A 82 -3.92 2.67 -5.88
N VAL A 83 -3.12 3.23 -4.98
CA VAL A 83 -3.23 2.94 -3.54
C VAL A 83 -4.56 3.45 -2.97
N GLN A 84 -5.06 4.59 -3.44
CA GLN A 84 -6.38 5.10 -3.06
C GLN A 84 -7.53 4.22 -3.60
N GLU A 85 -7.42 3.73 -4.84
CA GLU A 85 -8.36 2.75 -5.41
C GLU A 85 -8.40 1.47 -4.55
N LEU A 86 -7.25 0.99 -4.08
CA LEU A 86 -7.17 -0.16 -3.17
C LEU A 86 -7.78 0.13 -1.80
N ALA A 87 -7.54 1.31 -1.22
CA ALA A 87 -8.11 1.69 0.07
C ALA A 87 -9.64 1.78 0.01
N GLU A 88 -10.19 2.28 -1.11
CA GLU A 88 -11.63 2.29 -1.35
C GLU A 88 -12.20 0.86 -1.44
N LEU A 89 -11.55 -0.05 -2.16
CA LEU A 89 -11.97 -1.45 -2.23
C LEU A 89 -11.89 -2.15 -0.87
N TYR A 90 -10.81 -1.92 -0.13
CA TYR A 90 -10.59 -2.49 1.20
C TYR A 90 -11.69 -2.07 2.19
N THR A 91 -11.99 -0.78 2.22
CA THR A 91 -13.04 -0.23 3.11
C THR A 91 -14.44 -0.73 2.75
N LYS A 92 -14.75 -0.87 1.45
CA LYS A 92 -16.01 -1.48 1.00
C LYS A 92 -16.11 -2.96 1.40
N GLY A 93 -15.06 -3.75 1.15
CA GLY A 93 -15.04 -5.16 1.53
C GLY A 93 -15.20 -5.38 3.03
N MET A 94 -14.63 -4.50 3.87
CA MET A 94 -14.84 -4.52 5.32
C MET A 94 -16.28 -4.18 5.72
N ALA A 95 -16.92 -3.23 5.04
CA ALA A 95 -18.31 -2.88 5.30
C ALA A 95 -19.26 -4.06 5.00
N ASP A 96 -18.99 -4.82 3.94
CA ASP A 96 -19.79 -6.00 3.56
C ASP A 96 -19.65 -7.18 4.53
N ILE A 97 -18.57 -7.25 5.32
CA ILE A 97 -18.36 -8.31 6.33
C ILE A 97 -19.09 -7.98 7.64
N VAL A 98 -19.28 -6.69 7.94
CA VAL A 98 -19.85 -6.21 9.20
C VAL A 98 -21.37 -5.96 9.10
N GLY A 99 -21.92 -5.82 7.88
CA GLY A 99 -23.35 -5.64 7.61
C GLY A 99 -24.15 -6.95 7.62
#